data_AF-A0A8J3ND29-F1
#
_entry.id   AF-A0A8J3ND29-F1
#
_cell.length_a   1.000
_cell.length_b   1.000
_cell.length_c   1.000
_cell.angle_alpha   90.00
_cell.angle_beta   90.00
_cell.angle_gamma   90.00
#
_symmetry.space_group_name_H-M   'P 1'
#
loop_
_entity.id
_entity.type
_entity.pdbx_description
1 polymer ?
#
loop_
_entity_poly.entity_id
_entity_poly.type
_entity_poly.pdbx_seq_one_letter_code
_entity_poly.pdbx_strand_id
1 'polypeptide(L)'
;MADFIGTELRGARFERATLADAEFRACDLTGARFRGVAMSGVVMHGVELGNVEINGELENVTINGVDVGPLIEAELDRRYPERAAMRPTTPDGFRAAWDVVERLWDGTVARARRLDPVLLHASVDGEWSFVETLRHLAFATDSWVRRAVLGDPSPWDPLDLPWDEMPDTPGVPRDRAVRPSLDEVLALRRDRMAGVREVLDGLTEASLDADTEPVDGPGWPPPQRFPVRECLLVVLNEEWQHRLYAERDLDRLTADDRDAGA
;
A
#
# COMPACT_ATOMS: atom_id res chain seq x y z
N MET A 1 -4.04 -21.02 16.89
CA MET A 1 -4.12 -20.21 18.11
C MET A 1 -2.83 -20.40 18.90
N ALA A 2 -2.08 -19.32 19.10
CA ALA A 2 -0.88 -19.31 19.92
C ALA A 2 -1.18 -18.58 21.22
N ASP A 3 -0.72 -19.12 22.35
CA ASP A 3 -0.89 -18.52 23.68
C ASP A 3 0.49 -18.31 24.32
N PHE A 4 0.79 -17.05 24.63
CA PHE A 4 2.03 -16.63 25.24
C PHE A 4 1.72 -16.07 26.63
N ILE A 5 2.07 -16.83 27.68
CA ILE A 5 1.82 -16.46 29.08
C ILE A 5 3.15 -16.31 29.80
N GLY A 6 3.42 -15.13 30.36
CA GLY A 6 4.64 -14.86 31.14
C GLY A 6 5.93 -15.09 30.34
N THR A 7 5.87 -15.02 29.01
CA THR A 7 6.98 -15.36 28.13
C THR A 7 7.87 -14.14 27.88
N GLU A 8 9.19 -14.33 27.96
CA GLU A 8 10.20 -13.35 27.58
C GLU A 8 10.37 -13.35 26.06
N LEU A 9 9.81 -12.35 25.38
CA LEU A 9 9.83 -12.19 23.92
C LEU A 9 10.65 -10.96 23.49
N ARG A 10 11.60 -10.54 24.33
CA ARG A 10 12.48 -9.41 24.07
C ARG A 10 13.24 -9.59 22.76
N GLY A 11 13.14 -8.60 21.88
CA GLY A 11 13.81 -8.62 20.57
C GLY A 11 13.31 -9.69 19.60
N ALA A 12 12.19 -10.38 19.90
CA ALA A 12 11.61 -11.38 19.02
C ALA A 12 11.26 -10.77 17.65
N ARG A 13 11.39 -11.57 16.59
CA ARG A 13 11.05 -11.16 15.22
C ARG A 13 9.96 -12.08 14.67
N PHE A 14 8.85 -11.48 14.30
CA PHE A 14 7.75 -12.14 13.61
C PHE A 14 7.68 -11.56 12.20
N GLU A 15 8.03 -12.36 11.19
CA GLU A 15 8.07 -11.95 9.80
C GLU A 15 7.10 -12.82 8.99
N ARG A 16 6.17 -12.19 8.27
CA ARG A 16 5.17 -12.84 7.42
C ARG A 16 4.38 -13.94 8.14
N ALA A 17 3.97 -13.67 9.38
CA ALA A 17 3.31 -14.62 10.26
C ALA A 17 1.81 -14.33 10.40
N THR A 18 1.01 -15.37 10.65
CA THR A 18 -0.39 -15.22 11.06
C THR A 18 -0.49 -15.42 12.56
N LEU A 19 -0.83 -14.36 13.29
CA LEU A 19 -1.07 -14.36 14.73
C LEU A 19 -2.57 -14.23 15.05
N ALA A 20 -3.43 -14.63 14.12
CA ALA A 20 -4.87 -14.56 14.31
C ALA A 20 -5.29 -15.26 15.62
N ASP A 21 -6.09 -14.54 16.41
CA ASP A 21 -6.61 -14.96 17.71
C ASP A 21 -5.53 -15.34 18.75
N ALA A 22 -4.28 -14.85 18.59
CA ALA A 22 -3.24 -15.09 19.59
C ALA A 22 -3.47 -14.28 20.87
N GLU A 23 -3.13 -14.86 22.03
CA GLU A 23 -3.16 -14.19 23.32
C GLU A 23 -1.73 -13.93 23.83
N PHE A 24 -1.45 -12.69 24.22
CA PHE A 24 -0.23 -12.29 24.93
C PHE A 24 -0.61 -11.81 26.34
N ARG A 25 -0.23 -12.57 27.36
CA ARG A 25 -0.55 -12.28 28.76
C ARG A 25 0.72 -12.13 29.59
N ALA A 26 0.93 -10.94 30.14
CA ALA A 26 2.10 -10.60 30.95
C ALA A 26 3.44 -10.96 30.25
N CYS A 27 3.52 -10.73 28.93
CA CYS A 27 4.73 -10.94 28.14
C CYS A 27 5.60 -9.68 28.11
N ASP A 28 6.91 -9.88 28.06
CA ASP A 28 7.85 -8.80 27.74
C ASP A 28 8.13 -8.79 26.23
N LEU A 29 7.56 -7.81 25.53
CA LEU A 29 7.74 -7.59 24.09
C LEU A 29 8.77 -6.49 23.77
N THR A 30 9.61 -6.12 24.74
CA THR A 30 10.56 -5.00 24.58
C THR A 30 11.45 -5.23 23.35
N GLY A 31 11.42 -4.29 22.41
CA GLY A 31 12.20 -4.35 21.17
C GLY A 31 11.78 -5.42 20.16
N ALA A 32 10.65 -6.10 20.38
CA ALA A 32 10.11 -7.04 19.40
C ALA A 32 9.71 -6.32 18.10
N ARG A 33 9.80 -7.03 16.97
CA ARG A 33 9.45 -6.52 15.64
C ARG A 33 8.44 -7.44 14.97
N PHE A 34 7.38 -6.86 14.44
CA PHE A 34 6.32 -7.53 13.70
C PHE A 34 6.27 -6.93 12.30
N ARG A 35 6.51 -7.75 11.27
CA ARG A 35 6.55 -7.30 9.89
C ARG A 35 5.73 -8.21 8.99
N GLY A 36 4.75 -7.64 8.28
CA GLY A 36 3.83 -8.39 7.43
C GLY A 36 3.03 -9.43 8.24
N VAL A 37 2.60 -9.06 9.46
CA VAL A 37 1.92 -9.99 10.36
C VAL A 37 0.43 -9.69 10.40
N ALA A 38 -0.40 -10.71 10.14
CA ALA A 38 -1.83 -10.61 10.35
C ALA A 38 -2.16 -10.79 11.84
N MET A 39 -2.72 -9.75 12.48
CA MET A 39 -2.99 -9.69 13.93
C MET A 39 -4.49 -9.60 14.27
N SER A 40 -5.37 -10.05 13.37
CA SER A 40 -6.81 -10.05 13.59
C SER A 40 -7.19 -10.85 14.85
N GLY A 41 -7.98 -10.25 15.73
CA GLY A 41 -8.42 -10.91 16.97
C GLY A 41 -7.34 -11.10 18.04
N VAL A 42 -6.13 -10.55 17.87
CA VAL A 42 -5.09 -10.61 18.91
C VAL A 42 -5.55 -9.91 20.18
N VAL A 43 -5.33 -10.57 21.32
CA VAL A 43 -5.65 -10.01 22.64
C VAL A 43 -4.37 -9.85 23.46
N MET A 44 -4.16 -8.65 24.01
CA MET A 44 -3.01 -8.33 24.86
C MET A 44 -3.49 -7.93 26.26
N HIS A 45 -3.17 -8.74 27.28
CA HIS A 45 -3.59 -8.51 28.66
C HIS A 45 -2.39 -8.31 29.59
N GLY A 46 -2.39 -7.18 30.32
CA GLY A 46 -1.30 -6.84 31.24
C GLY A 46 0.04 -6.61 30.54
N VAL A 47 0.01 -6.05 29.33
CA VAL A 47 1.21 -5.60 28.60
C VAL A 47 1.55 -4.16 28.95
N GLU A 48 2.85 -3.84 28.92
CA GLU A 48 3.35 -2.48 29.08
C GLU A 48 3.81 -1.95 27.70
N LEU A 49 3.12 -0.94 27.17
CA LEU A 49 3.48 -0.31 25.90
C LEU A 49 4.29 0.96 26.15
N GLY A 50 5.60 0.91 25.89
CA GLY A 50 6.52 2.05 25.92
C GLY A 50 7.35 2.10 24.65
N ASN A 51 7.42 3.27 24.01
CA ASN A 51 8.12 3.47 22.72
C ASN A 51 7.66 2.50 21.62
N VAL A 52 6.34 2.34 21.47
CA VAL A 52 5.73 1.46 20.46
C VAL A 52 5.32 2.30 19.25
N GLU A 53 5.69 1.83 18.06
CA GLU A 53 5.28 2.40 16.78
C GLU A 53 4.46 1.35 16.02
N ILE A 54 3.33 1.76 15.47
CA ILE A 54 2.45 0.90 14.66
C ILE A 54 2.21 1.63 13.34
N ASN A 55 2.73 1.04 12.26
CA ASN A 55 2.47 1.47 10.90
C ASN A 55 1.71 0.36 10.19
N GLY A 56 0.51 0.65 9.72
CA GLY A 56 -0.36 -0.32 9.07
C GLY A 56 -1.82 0.11 9.09
N GLU A 57 -2.67 -0.73 8.54
CA GLU A 57 -4.12 -0.55 8.59
C GLU A 57 -4.65 -0.85 10.01
N LEU A 58 -5.50 0.04 10.52
CA LEU A 58 -6.12 -0.10 11.84
C LEU A 58 -7.60 -0.37 11.68
N GLU A 59 -8.02 -1.59 11.98
CA GLU A 59 -9.43 -1.97 12.04
C GLU A 59 -9.79 -2.40 13.47
N ASN A 60 -10.74 -1.69 14.10
CA ASN A 60 -11.24 -2.01 15.44
C ASN A 60 -10.13 -2.14 16.52
N VAL A 61 -9.06 -1.34 16.42
CA VAL A 61 -7.93 -1.39 17.35
C VAL A 61 -8.32 -0.70 18.65
N THR A 62 -8.51 -1.49 19.71
CA THR A 62 -8.97 -1.00 21.00
C THR A 62 -7.82 -0.89 22.00
N ILE A 63 -7.56 0.33 22.51
CA ILE A 63 -6.60 0.58 23.59
C ILE A 63 -7.36 1.03 24.83
N ASN A 64 -7.22 0.28 25.92
CA ASN A 64 -7.91 0.56 27.20
C ASN A 64 -9.44 0.75 27.06
N GLY A 65 -10.07 -0.02 26.16
CA GLY A 65 -11.51 0.04 25.90
C GLY A 65 -11.96 1.15 24.94
N VAL A 66 -11.03 1.90 24.34
CA VAL A 66 -11.31 2.92 23.33
C VAL A 66 -10.85 2.42 21.97
N ASP A 67 -11.76 2.37 21.00
CA ASP A 67 -11.37 2.21 19.59
C ASP A 67 -10.63 3.46 19.15
N VAL A 68 -9.33 3.31 18.89
CA VAL A 68 -8.45 4.42 18.53
C VAL A 68 -8.44 4.70 17.03
N GLY A 69 -8.98 3.80 16.19
CA GLY A 69 -9.01 3.96 14.74
C GLY A 69 -9.56 5.33 14.32
N PRO A 70 -10.82 5.67 14.67
CA PRO A 70 -11.42 6.95 14.31
C PRO A 70 -10.67 8.20 14.82
N LEU A 71 -10.00 8.09 15.98
CA LEU A 71 -9.24 9.20 16.56
C LEU A 71 -7.95 9.46 15.77
N ILE A 72 -7.25 8.40 15.37
CA ILE A 72 -6.06 8.47 14.53
C ILE A 72 -6.45 8.96 13.14
N GLU A 73 -7.51 8.43 12.55
CA GLU A 73 -8.04 8.86 11.25
C GLU A 73 -8.34 10.38 11.23
N ALA A 74 -9.01 10.90 12.25
CA ALA A 74 -9.33 12.32 12.35
C ALA A 74 -8.07 13.20 12.50
N GLU A 75 -7.07 12.75 13.27
CA GLU A 75 -5.80 13.48 13.41
C GLU A 75 -4.98 13.44 12.11
N LEU A 76 -4.99 12.31 11.40
CA LEU A 76 -4.36 12.20 10.08
C LEU A 76 -5.03 13.14 9.06
N ASP A 77 -6.35 13.20 9.02
CA ASP A 77 -7.08 14.12 8.15
C ASP A 77 -6.81 15.59 8.51
N ARG A 78 -6.68 15.90 9.81
CA ARG A 78 -6.31 17.24 10.28
C ARG A 78 -4.88 17.63 9.84
N ARG A 79 -3.93 16.69 9.89
CA ARG A 79 -2.53 16.91 9.46
C ARG A 79 -2.38 16.95 7.95
N TYR A 80 -3.15 16.14 7.24
CA TYR A 80 -3.06 15.95 5.80
C TYR A 80 -4.45 16.14 5.18
N PRO A 81 -4.92 17.38 4.97
CA PRO A 81 -6.27 17.64 4.46
C PRO A 81 -6.57 16.97 3.12
N GLU A 82 -5.54 16.78 2.28
CA GLU A 82 -5.65 16.06 1.01
C GLU A 82 -5.96 14.57 1.18
N ARG A 83 -5.67 13.97 2.34
CA ARG A 83 -6.01 12.58 2.67
C ARG A 83 -7.51 12.35 2.65
N ALA A 84 -8.28 13.31 3.14
CA ALA A 84 -9.74 13.23 3.14
C ALA A 84 -10.30 13.13 1.71
N ALA A 85 -9.60 13.68 0.72
CA ALA A 85 -9.98 13.57 -0.69
C ALA A 85 -9.84 12.15 -1.25
N MET A 86 -9.08 11.26 -0.59
CA MET A 86 -8.91 9.85 -1.02
C MET A 86 -10.10 8.95 -0.66
N ARG A 87 -11.17 9.52 -0.09
CA ARG A 87 -12.45 8.83 0.15
C ARG A 87 -13.61 9.52 -0.60
N PRO A 88 -13.51 9.73 -1.92
CA PRO A 88 -14.56 10.39 -2.67
C PRO A 88 -15.80 9.51 -2.78
N THR A 89 -16.98 10.14 -2.81
CA THR A 89 -18.26 9.43 -2.95
C THR A 89 -18.98 9.73 -4.27
N THR A 90 -18.52 10.72 -5.03
CA THR A 90 -19.13 11.15 -6.30
C THR A 90 -18.11 11.08 -7.43
N PRO A 91 -18.54 10.95 -8.70
CA PRO A 91 -17.64 10.96 -9.86
C PRO A 91 -16.71 12.18 -9.89
N ASP A 92 -17.24 13.38 -9.61
CA ASP A 92 -16.43 14.60 -9.53
C ASP A 92 -15.44 14.56 -8.37
N GLY A 93 -15.81 13.94 -7.26
CA GLY A 93 -14.90 13.68 -6.14
C GLY A 93 -13.74 12.78 -6.55
N PHE A 94 -14.00 11.71 -7.30
CA PHE A 94 -12.94 10.83 -7.83
C PHE A 94 -12.02 11.56 -8.79
N ARG A 95 -12.56 12.40 -9.68
CA ARG A 95 -11.74 13.23 -10.58
C ARG A 95 -10.83 14.17 -9.79
N ALA A 96 -11.40 14.90 -8.82
CA ALA A 96 -10.63 15.81 -7.98
C ALA A 96 -9.58 15.07 -7.14
N ALA A 97 -9.90 13.90 -6.59
CA ALA A 97 -8.95 13.06 -5.87
C ALA A 97 -7.78 12.64 -6.77
N TRP A 98 -8.06 12.28 -8.02
CA TRP A 98 -7.02 11.90 -8.97
C TRP A 98 -6.10 13.06 -9.35
N ASP A 99 -6.63 14.28 -9.50
CA ASP A 99 -5.81 15.48 -9.71
C ASP A 99 -4.84 15.73 -8.54
N VAL A 100 -5.24 15.37 -7.32
CA VAL A 100 -4.36 15.40 -6.14
C VAL A 100 -3.27 14.33 -6.24
N VAL A 101 -3.63 13.10 -6.58
CA VAL A 101 -2.69 11.99 -6.75
C VAL A 101 -1.62 12.33 -7.79
N GLU A 102 -2.01 12.79 -8.97
CA GLU A 102 -1.10 13.17 -10.06
C GLU A 102 -0.13 14.26 -9.61
N ARG A 103 -0.64 15.34 -9.03
CA ARG A 103 0.18 16.47 -8.54
C ARG A 103 1.18 16.03 -7.47
N LEU A 104 0.75 15.20 -6.53
CA LEU A 104 1.61 14.77 -5.42
C LEU A 104 2.71 13.83 -5.91
N TRP A 105 2.39 12.89 -6.81
CA TRP A 105 3.39 12.01 -7.40
C TRP A 105 4.38 12.74 -8.31
N ASP A 106 3.95 13.76 -9.05
CA ASP A 106 4.86 14.62 -9.80
C ASP A 106 5.92 15.25 -8.87
N GLY A 107 5.49 15.72 -7.70
CA GLY A 107 6.38 16.21 -6.65
C GLY A 107 7.35 15.13 -6.14
N THR A 108 6.82 13.96 -5.78
CA THR A 108 7.62 12.82 -5.30
C THR A 108 8.66 12.37 -6.32
N VAL A 109 8.27 12.26 -7.60
CA VAL A 109 9.18 11.88 -8.70
C VAL A 109 10.24 12.96 -8.94
N ALA A 110 9.86 14.25 -8.90
CA ALA A 110 10.83 15.34 -9.00
C ALA A 110 11.84 15.34 -7.86
N ARG A 111 11.46 14.86 -6.66
CA ARG A 111 12.40 14.60 -5.55
C ARG A 111 13.32 13.43 -5.85
N ALA A 112 12.76 12.28 -6.21
CA ALA A 112 13.52 11.06 -6.52
C ALA A 112 14.58 11.29 -7.61
N ARG A 113 14.25 12.06 -8.66
CA ARG A 113 15.18 12.42 -9.75
C ARG A 113 16.45 13.15 -9.31
N ARG A 114 16.52 13.68 -8.09
CA ARG A 114 17.70 14.38 -7.56
C ARG A 114 18.69 13.46 -6.85
N LEU A 115 18.29 12.24 -6.52
CA LEU A 115 19.17 11.25 -5.92
C LEU A 115 20.00 10.54 -6.99
N ASP A 116 21.13 9.95 -6.57
CA ASP A 116 21.84 8.98 -7.40
C ASP A 116 20.87 7.85 -7.81
N PRO A 117 20.77 7.48 -9.11
CA PRO A 117 19.88 6.42 -9.57
C PRO A 117 20.04 5.08 -8.84
N VAL A 118 21.23 4.77 -8.31
CA VAL A 118 21.47 3.56 -7.51
C VAL A 118 20.63 3.56 -6.23
N LEU A 119 20.44 4.72 -5.59
CA LEU A 119 19.66 4.85 -4.36
C LEU A 119 18.16 4.60 -4.58
N LEU A 120 17.65 4.76 -5.81
CA LEU A 120 16.25 4.47 -6.13
C LEU A 120 15.92 2.97 -6.08
N HIS A 121 16.95 2.12 -6.05
CA HIS A 121 16.86 0.69 -5.83
C HIS A 121 17.25 0.27 -4.41
N ALA A 122 17.57 1.22 -3.53
CA ALA A 122 17.88 0.92 -2.14
C ALA A 122 16.59 0.66 -1.35
N SER A 123 16.65 -0.33 -0.48
CA SER A 123 15.59 -0.65 0.47
C SER A 123 15.88 0.05 1.80
N VAL A 124 14.84 0.63 2.41
CA VAL A 124 14.90 1.23 3.75
C VAL A 124 14.15 0.32 4.72
N ASP A 125 14.77 -0.04 5.84
CA ASP A 125 14.23 -0.98 6.84
C ASP A 125 13.76 -2.33 6.26
N GLY A 126 14.34 -2.70 5.12
CA GLY A 126 14.03 -3.91 4.36
C GLY A 126 12.73 -3.82 3.56
N GLU A 127 12.01 -2.69 3.54
CA GLU A 127 10.81 -2.46 2.72
C GLU A 127 11.13 -2.34 1.22
N TRP A 128 10.13 -2.20 0.36
CA TRP A 128 10.35 -2.03 -1.06
C TRP A 128 11.14 -0.75 -1.36
N SER A 129 12.02 -0.83 -2.36
CA SER A 129 12.68 0.35 -2.92
C SER A 129 11.69 1.24 -3.67
N PHE A 130 12.08 2.50 -3.91
CA PHE A 130 11.26 3.44 -4.68
C PHE A 130 10.84 2.87 -6.05
N VAL A 131 11.75 2.20 -6.76
CA VAL A 131 11.43 1.57 -8.05
C VAL A 131 10.46 0.39 -7.89
N GLU A 132 10.62 -0.44 -6.85
CA GLU A 132 9.68 -1.54 -6.58
C GLU A 132 8.28 -1.01 -6.21
N THR A 133 8.19 0.08 -5.45
CA THR A 133 6.93 0.77 -5.17
C THR A 133 6.24 1.21 -6.46
N LEU A 134 6.96 1.82 -7.41
CA LEU A 134 6.38 2.23 -8.69
C LEU A 134 5.92 1.02 -9.51
N ARG A 135 6.69 -0.07 -9.52
CA ARG A 135 6.28 -1.32 -10.19
C ARG A 135 5.00 -1.90 -9.58
N HIS A 136 4.87 -1.84 -8.25
CA HIS A 136 3.67 -2.30 -7.55
C HIS A 136 2.44 -1.48 -7.87
N LEU A 137 2.57 -0.15 -7.96
CA LEU A 137 1.44 0.71 -8.28
C LEU A 137 0.95 0.56 -9.73
N ALA A 138 1.85 0.20 -10.66
CA ALA A 138 1.44 -0.23 -12.00
C ALA A 138 0.60 -1.52 -11.93
N PHE A 139 1.08 -2.52 -11.20
CA PHE A 139 0.34 -3.77 -10.98
C PHE A 139 -1.03 -3.54 -10.33
N ALA A 140 -1.13 -2.68 -9.32
CA ALA A 140 -2.41 -2.35 -8.68
C ALA A 140 -3.41 -1.74 -9.68
N THR A 141 -2.94 -0.89 -10.59
CA THR A 141 -3.77 -0.32 -11.66
C THR A 141 -4.20 -1.40 -12.67
N ASP A 142 -3.27 -2.27 -13.07
CA ASP A 142 -3.55 -3.34 -14.02
C ASP A 142 -4.55 -4.35 -13.44
N SER A 143 -4.48 -4.63 -12.13
CA SER A 143 -5.45 -5.44 -11.41
C SER A 143 -6.84 -4.78 -11.31
N TRP A 144 -6.93 -3.59 -10.73
CA TRP A 144 -8.23 -3.05 -10.33
C TRP A 144 -8.91 -2.20 -11.40
N VAL A 145 -8.14 -1.62 -12.33
CA VAL A 145 -8.71 -0.84 -13.43
C VAL A 145 -8.75 -1.66 -14.71
N ARG A 146 -7.60 -2.15 -15.19
CA ARG A 146 -7.57 -2.82 -16.50
C ARG A 146 -8.26 -4.17 -16.48
N ARG A 147 -7.97 -5.02 -15.49
CA ARG A 147 -8.67 -6.28 -15.34
C ARG A 147 -10.07 -6.07 -14.81
N ALA A 148 -10.23 -5.59 -13.57
CA ALA A 148 -11.53 -5.62 -12.92
C ALA A 148 -12.57 -4.68 -13.58
N VAL A 149 -12.22 -3.41 -13.81
CA VAL A 149 -13.17 -2.43 -14.36
C VAL A 149 -13.32 -2.54 -15.88
N LEU A 150 -12.20 -2.69 -16.61
CA LEU A 150 -12.19 -2.69 -18.08
C LEU A 150 -12.30 -4.10 -18.70
N GLY A 151 -12.21 -5.16 -17.90
CA GLY A 151 -12.44 -6.53 -18.34
C GLY A 151 -11.27 -7.20 -19.07
N ASP A 152 -10.04 -6.65 -18.99
CA ASP A 152 -8.87 -7.26 -19.62
C ASP A 152 -8.43 -8.53 -18.87
N PRO A 153 -8.44 -9.72 -19.49
CA PRO A 153 -8.05 -10.96 -18.82
C PRO A 153 -6.54 -11.10 -18.59
N SER A 154 -5.69 -10.28 -19.20
CA SER A 154 -4.23 -10.36 -19.02
C SER A 154 -3.53 -9.01 -19.24
N PRO A 155 -3.82 -7.98 -18.42
CA PRO A 155 -3.29 -6.63 -18.63
C PRO A 155 -1.81 -6.48 -18.26
N TRP A 156 -1.18 -7.55 -17.76
CA TRP A 156 0.10 -7.52 -17.07
C TRP A 156 1.27 -7.03 -17.93
N ASP A 157 2.09 -6.16 -17.37
CA ASP A 157 3.39 -5.77 -17.91
C ASP A 157 4.53 -6.56 -17.25
N PRO A 158 5.59 -6.98 -17.97
CA PRO A 158 6.73 -7.66 -17.36
C PRO A 158 7.38 -6.92 -16.17
N LEU A 159 7.21 -5.60 -16.07
CA LEU A 159 7.68 -4.80 -14.93
C LEU A 159 6.71 -4.80 -13.74
N ASP A 160 5.51 -5.35 -13.85
CA ASP A 160 4.59 -5.44 -12.71
C ASP A 160 5.23 -6.17 -11.52
N LEU A 161 4.85 -5.75 -10.32
CA LEU A 161 5.31 -6.35 -9.08
C LEU A 161 4.14 -6.54 -8.10
N PRO A 162 3.62 -7.76 -7.99
CA PRO A 162 2.65 -8.12 -6.95
C PRO A 162 3.23 -7.98 -5.54
N TRP A 163 2.33 -7.84 -4.55
CA TRP A 163 2.74 -7.82 -3.16
C TRP A 163 3.39 -9.15 -2.74
N ASP A 164 4.21 -9.11 -1.69
CA ASP A 164 5.09 -10.22 -1.29
C ASP A 164 4.35 -11.54 -1.08
N GLU A 165 3.15 -11.48 -0.50
CA GLU A 165 2.34 -12.62 -0.12
C GLU A 165 1.42 -13.14 -1.24
N MET A 166 1.38 -12.49 -2.42
CA MET A 166 0.52 -12.95 -3.50
C MET A 166 0.95 -14.36 -3.97
N PRO A 167 0.01 -15.34 -4.02
CA PRO A 167 0.28 -16.67 -4.52
C PRO A 167 0.81 -16.67 -5.97
N ASP A 168 1.63 -17.67 -6.32
CA ASP A 168 2.06 -17.90 -7.70
C ASP A 168 0.84 -18.07 -8.61
N THR A 169 0.60 -17.06 -9.44
CA THR A 169 -0.57 -17.00 -10.32
C THR A 169 -0.10 -17.06 -11.76
N PRO A 170 -0.52 -18.05 -12.56
CA PRO A 170 -0.09 -18.18 -13.94
C PRO A 170 -0.33 -16.90 -14.76
N GLY A 171 0.71 -16.44 -15.46
CA GLY A 171 0.64 -15.24 -16.30
C GLY A 171 0.89 -13.91 -15.57
N VAL A 172 0.80 -13.87 -14.24
CA VAL A 172 1.11 -12.66 -13.47
C VAL A 172 2.62 -12.55 -13.25
N PRO A 173 3.29 -11.48 -13.71
CA PRO A 173 4.72 -11.24 -13.51
C PRO A 173 5.06 -11.09 -12.03
N ARG A 174 6.25 -11.58 -11.62
CA ARG A 174 6.74 -11.43 -10.24
C ARG A 174 8.25 -11.39 -10.11
N ASP A 175 8.96 -11.07 -11.20
CA ASP A 175 10.42 -11.09 -11.20
C ASP A 175 10.99 -9.88 -10.44
N ARG A 176 11.54 -10.17 -9.25
CA ARG A 176 12.16 -9.20 -8.34
C ARG A 176 13.61 -8.87 -8.72
N ALA A 177 14.23 -9.68 -9.57
CA ALA A 177 15.57 -9.40 -10.06
C ALA A 177 15.57 -8.32 -11.15
N VAL A 178 14.41 -7.99 -11.74
CA VAL A 178 14.30 -6.90 -12.72
C VAL A 178 14.56 -5.55 -12.04
N ARG A 179 15.49 -4.79 -12.62
CA ARG A 179 15.94 -3.48 -12.13
C ARG A 179 15.78 -2.44 -13.25
N PRO A 180 14.53 -2.06 -13.59
CA PRO A 180 14.32 -1.07 -14.63
C PRO A 180 14.87 0.29 -14.16
N SER A 181 15.33 1.09 -15.09
CA SER A 181 15.64 2.49 -14.83
C SER A 181 14.38 3.24 -14.37
N LEU A 182 14.58 4.38 -13.70
CA LEU A 182 13.48 5.24 -13.30
C LEU A 182 12.61 5.65 -14.51
N ASP A 183 13.21 5.98 -15.66
CA ASP A 183 12.45 6.42 -16.83
C ASP A 183 11.61 5.28 -17.45
N GLU A 184 12.08 4.03 -17.42
CA GLU A 184 11.34 2.87 -17.89
C GLU A 184 10.09 2.61 -17.03
N VAL A 185 10.24 2.56 -15.70
CA VAL A 185 9.08 2.33 -14.81
C VAL A 185 8.12 3.54 -14.82
N LEU A 186 8.63 4.76 -14.98
CA LEU A 186 7.77 5.95 -15.13
C LEU A 186 7.03 5.98 -16.47
N ALA A 187 7.56 5.37 -17.54
CA ALA A 187 6.82 5.22 -18.79
C ALA A 187 5.61 4.32 -18.59
N LEU A 188 5.78 3.16 -17.94
CA LEU A 188 4.68 2.27 -17.57
C LEU A 188 3.66 2.99 -16.67
N ARG A 189 4.12 3.66 -15.62
CA ARG A 189 3.26 4.41 -14.69
C ARG A 189 2.42 5.46 -15.40
N ARG A 190 3.00 6.25 -16.30
CA ARG A 190 2.25 7.26 -17.06
C ARG A 190 1.14 6.66 -17.91
N ASP A 191 1.41 5.54 -18.58
CA ASP A 191 0.39 4.83 -19.37
C ASP A 191 -0.75 4.30 -18.48
N ARG A 192 -0.41 3.76 -17.30
CA ARG A 192 -1.41 3.24 -16.36
C ARG A 192 -2.23 4.36 -15.73
N MET A 193 -1.59 5.43 -15.28
CA MET A 193 -2.26 6.60 -14.72
C MET A 193 -3.16 7.30 -15.75
N ALA A 194 -2.73 7.37 -17.03
CA ALA A 194 -3.58 7.86 -18.12
C ALA A 194 -4.83 6.98 -18.30
N GLY A 195 -4.70 5.66 -18.22
CA GLY A 195 -5.85 4.74 -18.25
C GLY A 195 -6.82 4.97 -17.09
N VAL A 196 -6.33 5.24 -15.87
CA VAL A 196 -7.19 5.62 -14.74
C VAL A 196 -7.91 6.93 -15.03
N ARG A 197 -7.19 7.95 -15.51
CA ARG A 197 -7.76 9.25 -15.89
C ARG A 197 -8.90 9.11 -16.89
N GLU A 198 -8.71 8.31 -17.94
CA GLU A 198 -9.74 8.04 -18.94
C GLU A 198 -11.01 7.41 -18.33
N VAL A 199 -10.84 6.41 -17.44
CA VAL A 199 -11.96 5.81 -16.71
C VAL A 199 -12.69 6.84 -15.85
N LEU A 200 -11.95 7.66 -15.11
CA LEU A 200 -12.52 8.69 -14.24
C LEU A 200 -13.21 9.81 -15.02
N ASP A 201 -12.70 10.19 -16.18
CA ASP A 201 -13.34 11.17 -17.05
C ASP A 201 -14.68 10.68 -17.60
N GLY A 202 -14.77 9.38 -17.93
CA GLY A 202 -16.02 8.73 -18.32
C GLY A 202 -16.98 8.39 -17.17
N LEU A 203 -16.56 8.56 -15.91
CA LEU A 203 -17.31 8.08 -14.75
C LEU A 203 -18.64 8.83 -14.55
N THR A 204 -19.72 8.07 -14.46
CA THR A 204 -21.07 8.55 -14.13
C THR A 204 -21.50 8.03 -12.76
N GLU A 205 -22.53 8.62 -12.14
CA GLU A 205 -23.11 8.07 -10.90
C GLU A 205 -23.55 6.60 -11.09
N ALA A 206 -24.22 6.32 -12.21
CA ALA A 206 -24.71 4.97 -12.52
C ALA A 206 -23.57 3.95 -12.68
N SER A 207 -22.47 4.32 -13.34
CA SER A 207 -21.31 3.41 -13.48
C SER A 207 -20.50 3.30 -12.20
N LEU A 208 -20.50 4.33 -11.35
CA LEU A 208 -19.84 4.29 -10.04
C LEU A 208 -20.57 3.35 -9.06
N ASP A 209 -21.89 3.32 -9.11
CA ASP A 209 -22.74 2.45 -8.28
C ASP A 209 -22.96 1.05 -8.87
N ALA A 210 -22.33 0.74 -10.01
CA ALA A 210 -22.42 -0.56 -10.66
C ALA A 210 -21.40 -1.57 -10.09
N ASP A 211 -21.65 -2.84 -10.39
CA ASP A 211 -20.68 -3.92 -10.21
C ASP A 211 -19.94 -4.21 -11.53
N THR A 212 -18.69 -4.64 -11.44
CA THR A 212 -17.92 -5.17 -12.57
C THR A 212 -18.49 -6.51 -13.05
N GLU A 213 -18.08 -6.92 -14.25
CA GLU A 213 -18.28 -8.29 -14.73
C GLU A 213 -17.08 -9.16 -14.30
N PRO A 214 -17.30 -10.43 -13.89
CA PRO A 214 -16.19 -11.33 -13.57
C PRO A 214 -15.30 -11.57 -14.79
N VAL A 215 -13.99 -11.46 -14.59
CA VAL A 215 -13.00 -11.76 -15.62
C VAL A 215 -12.43 -13.15 -15.38
N ASP A 216 -12.79 -14.10 -16.24
CA ASP A 216 -12.34 -15.48 -16.16
C ASP A 216 -10.83 -15.63 -16.37
N GLY A 217 -10.28 -16.74 -15.87
CA GLY A 217 -8.87 -17.10 -16.02
C GLY A 217 -8.00 -16.69 -14.83
N PRO A 218 -6.72 -17.11 -14.84
CA PRO A 218 -5.77 -16.79 -13.78
C PRO A 218 -5.46 -15.29 -13.76
N GLY A 219 -5.42 -14.70 -12.57
CA GLY A 219 -5.10 -13.29 -12.40
C GLY A 219 -5.52 -12.77 -11.02
N TRP A 220 -5.24 -11.49 -10.79
CA TRP A 220 -5.71 -10.76 -9.62
C TRP A 220 -6.39 -9.44 -10.02
N PRO A 221 -7.58 -9.11 -9.51
CA PRO A 221 -8.34 -9.86 -8.52
C PRO A 221 -8.93 -11.18 -9.09
N PRO A 222 -9.37 -12.09 -8.21
CA PRO A 222 -9.97 -13.36 -8.63
C PRO A 222 -11.27 -13.16 -9.43
N PRO A 223 -11.73 -14.17 -10.19
CA PRO A 223 -12.93 -14.08 -11.04
C PRO A 223 -14.23 -13.93 -10.24
N GLN A 224 -14.56 -12.71 -9.82
CA GLN A 224 -15.80 -12.36 -9.15
C GLN A 224 -16.23 -10.93 -9.50
N ARG A 225 -17.46 -10.58 -9.12
CA ARG A 225 -17.96 -9.21 -9.23
C ARG A 225 -17.39 -8.36 -8.11
N PHE A 226 -17.04 -7.13 -8.43
CA PHE A 226 -16.61 -6.11 -7.47
C PHE A 226 -17.41 -4.84 -7.69
N PRO A 227 -17.80 -4.10 -6.64
CA PRO A 227 -18.32 -2.76 -6.82
C PRO A 227 -17.27 -1.88 -7.52
N VAL A 228 -17.65 -1.18 -8.60
CA VAL A 228 -16.73 -0.29 -9.34
C VAL A 228 -16.13 0.75 -8.41
N ARG A 229 -16.95 1.30 -7.51
CA ARG A 229 -16.52 2.21 -6.44
C ARG A 229 -15.37 1.64 -5.61
N GLU A 230 -15.44 0.36 -5.23
CA GLU A 230 -14.42 -0.28 -4.40
C GLU A 230 -13.10 -0.41 -5.18
N CYS A 231 -13.15 -0.86 -6.44
CA CYS A 231 -11.97 -0.93 -7.30
C CYS A 231 -11.25 0.43 -7.40
N LEU A 232 -12.00 1.52 -7.60
CA LEU A 232 -11.43 2.87 -7.72
C LEU A 232 -10.90 3.40 -6.37
N LEU A 233 -11.57 3.09 -5.26
CA LEU A 233 -11.08 3.44 -3.91
C LEU A 233 -9.80 2.68 -3.56
N VAL A 234 -9.69 1.42 -3.95
CA VAL A 234 -8.45 0.65 -3.77
C VAL A 234 -7.31 1.35 -4.49
N VAL A 235 -7.46 1.73 -5.76
CA VAL A 235 -6.42 2.44 -6.51
C VAL A 235 -6.03 3.76 -5.85
N LEU A 236 -6.99 4.58 -5.40
CA LEU A 236 -6.68 5.81 -4.67
C LEU A 236 -5.91 5.56 -3.37
N ASN A 237 -6.31 4.53 -2.61
CA ASN A 237 -5.65 4.17 -1.36
C ASN A 237 -4.22 3.65 -1.63
N GLU A 238 -4.04 2.78 -2.63
CA GLU A 238 -2.74 2.26 -3.03
C GLU A 238 -1.78 3.40 -3.37
N GLU A 239 -2.23 4.33 -4.22
CA GLU A 239 -1.46 5.51 -4.60
C GLU A 239 -1.08 6.38 -3.40
N TRP A 240 -2.03 6.63 -2.49
CA TRP A 240 -1.79 7.47 -1.31
C TRP A 240 -0.80 6.84 -0.33
N GLN A 241 -1.05 5.60 0.09
CA GLN A 241 -0.26 4.93 1.13
C GLN A 241 1.17 4.68 0.66
N HIS A 242 1.33 4.18 -0.56
CA HIS A 242 2.66 3.92 -1.11
C HIS A 242 3.47 5.20 -1.33
N ARG A 243 2.80 6.33 -1.61
CA ARG A 243 3.49 7.63 -1.65
C ARG A 243 4.02 8.03 -0.27
N LEU A 244 3.29 7.75 0.82
CA LEU A 244 3.77 8.06 2.17
C LEU A 244 5.04 7.26 2.51
N TYR A 245 5.07 5.97 2.19
CA TYR A 245 6.27 5.13 2.35
C TYR A 245 7.43 5.65 1.49
N ALA A 246 7.15 5.98 0.22
CA ALA A 246 8.15 6.54 -0.68
C ALA A 246 8.73 7.86 -0.16
N GLU A 247 7.90 8.80 0.33
CA GLU A 247 8.37 10.08 0.86
C GLU A 247 9.23 9.90 2.12
N ARG A 248 8.82 9.02 3.04
CA ARG A 248 9.61 8.65 4.24
C ARG A 248 10.98 8.12 3.86
N ASP A 249 11.04 7.23 2.87
CA ASP A 249 12.27 6.56 2.47
C ASP A 249 13.19 7.51 1.69
N LEU A 250 12.62 8.37 0.84
CA LEU A 250 13.38 9.42 0.17
C LEU A 250 13.98 10.41 1.17
N ASP A 251 13.29 10.75 2.27
CA ASP A 251 13.86 11.59 3.32
C ASP A 251 15.10 10.95 3.96
N ARG A 252 15.03 9.65 4.28
CA ARG A 252 16.15 8.89 4.86
C ARG A 252 17.32 8.77 3.89
N LEU A 253 17.06 8.34 2.66
CA LEU A 253 18.10 8.21 1.62
C LEU A 253 18.77 9.54 1.30
N THR A 254 18.02 10.65 1.32
CA THR A 254 18.59 12.00 1.12
C THR A 254 19.49 12.41 2.29
N ALA A 255 19.13 12.06 3.52
CA ALA A 255 19.95 12.34 4.69
C ALA A 255 21.26 11.53 4.64
N ASP A 256 21.16 10.23 4.36
CA ASP A 256 22.32 9.33 4.27
C ASP A 256 23.29 9.75 3.14
N ASP A 257 22.77 10.17 1.99
CA ASP A 257 23.58 10.66 0.86
C ASP A 257 24.35 11.95 1.20
N ARG A 258 23.72 12.86 1.96
CA ARG A 258 24.40 14.08 2.45
C ARG A 258 25.50 13.76 3.46
N ASP A 259 25.25 12.82 4.36
CA ASP A 259 26.21 12.41 5.38
C ASP A 259 27.39 11.61 4.78
N ALA A 260 27.16 10.86 3.70
CA ALA A 260 28.22 10.15 2.97
C ALA A 260 29.10 11.08 2.11
N GLY A 261 28.58 12.26 1.73
CA GLY A 261 29.29 13.27 0.94
C GLY A 261 30.05 14.34 1.75
N ALA A 262 29.91 14.34 3.08
CA ALA A 262 30.56 15.28 4.02
C ALA A 262 31.85 14.72 4.64
#